data_AF-A0A1V6FXS5-F1
#
_entry.id   AF-A0A1V6FXS5-F1
#
_cell.length_a   1.000
_cell.length_b   1.000
_cell.length_c   1.000
_cell.angle_alpha   90.00
_cell.angle_beta   90.00
_cell.angle_gamma   90.00
#
_symmetry.space_group_name_H-M   'P 1'
#
loop_
_entity.id
_entity.type
_entity.pdbx_description
1 polymer ?
#
loop_
_entity_poly.entity_id
_entity_poly.type
_entity_poly.pdbx_seq_one_letter_code
_entity_poly.pdbx_strand_id
1 'polypeptide(L)'
;MVCNGIELSSGAIRNHQPEIMYKAFEIAGYGPSVVEEKFSCLLNAFKFGAPPHGGIAPGVDRMVMLLAGEENIREVIAFPMNQKAQDLMMNAPSEVSEKQLRELHIKVRGHDHLSATGAIPVAHQS
;
A
#
# COMPACT_ATOMS: atom_id res chain seq x y z
N MET A 1 -14.57 -2.18 15.54
CA MET A 1 -15.34 -1.05 16.10
C MET A 1 -16.00 -0.31 14.96
N VAL A 2 -17.32 -0.16 15.02
CA VAL A 2 -18.13 0.54 14.02
C VAL A 2 -18.85 1.69 14.71
N CYS A 3 -18.88 2.86 14.09
CA CYS A 3 -19.60 4.02 14.57
C CYS A 3 -20.34 4.65 13.39
N ASN A 4 -21.63 4.94 13.54
CA ASN A 4 -22.48 5.55 12.51
C ASN A 4 -22.38 4.85 11.13
N GLY A 5 -22.28 3.52 11.13
CA GLY A 5 -22.14 2.71 9.90
C GLY A 5 -20.72 2.70 9.29
N ILE A 6 -19.75 3.38 9.89
CA ILE A 6 -18.36 3.44 9.42
C ILE A 6 -17.47 2.58 10.29
N GLU A 7 -16.65 1.73 9.65
CA GLU A 7 -15.58 1.00 10.34
C GLU A 7 -14.45 1.96 10.74
N LEU A 8 -14.31 2.18 12.04
CA LEU A 8 -13.29 3.04 12.63
C LEU A 8 -12.04 2.30 13.02
N SER A 9 -12.15 1.02 13.34
CA SER A 9 -11.00 0.25 13.79
C SER A 9 -11.26 -1.24 13.74
N SER A 10 -10.20 -2.01 13.48
CA SER A 10 -10.22 -3.46 13.51
C SER A 10 -9.00 -4.02 14.24
N GLY A 11 -9.15 -5.22 14.78
CA GLY A 11 -8.15 -5.86 15.60
C GLY A 11 -8.45 -7.33 15.79
N ALA A 12 -7.44 -8.08 16.23
CA ALA A 12 -7.58 -9.50 16.52
C ALA A 12 -6.52 -9.95 17.52
N ILE A 13 -6.85 -11.03 18.24
CA ILE A 13 -5.83 -11.85 18.89
C ILE A 13 -5.07 -12.59 17.79
N ARG A 14 -3.75 -12.60 17.90
CA ARG A 14 -2.87 -13.18 16.91
C ARG A 14 -2.45 -14.58 17.34
N ASN A 15 -2.27 -15.43 16.34
CA ASN A 15 -1.62 -16.71 16.53
C ASN A 15 -0.17 -16.49 17.00
N HIS A 16 0.30 -17.34 17.90
CA HIS A 16 1.68 -17.40 18.39
C HIS A 16 2.26 -18.82 18.37
N GLN A 17 1.50 -19.78 17.84
CA GLN A 17 1.81 -21.21 17.80
C GLN A 17 2.14 -21.65 16.35
N PRO A 18 3.33 -22.20 16.08
CA PRO A 18 3.72 -22.62 14.73
C PRO A 18 2.75 -23.59 14.06
N GLU A 19 2.29 -24.61 14.78
CA GLU A 19 1.37 -25.64 14.29
C GLU A 19 0.02 -25.06 13.83
N ILE A 20 -0.49 -24.06 14.54
CA ILE A 20 -1.71 -23.35 14.15
C ILE A 20 -1.47 -22.53 12.88
N MET A 21 -0.28 -21.92 12.73
CA MET A 21 0.08 -21.19 11.51
C MET A 21 0.10 -22.14 10.30
N TYR A 22 0.79 -23.27 10.41
CA TYR A 22 0.81 -24.27 9.34
C TYR A 22 -0.60 -24.75 8.98
N LYS A 23 -1.44 -25.04 9.99
CA LYS A 23 -2.81 -25.50 9.74
C LYS A 23 -3.68 -24.44 9.05
N ALA A 24 -3.56 -23.18 9.46
CA ALA A 24 -4.29 -22.08 8.85
C ALA A 24 -3.90 -21.88 7.37
N PHE A 25 -2.60 -22.00 7.05
CA PHE A 25 -2.13 -21.93 5.66
C PHE A 25 -2.55 -23.14 4.84
N GLU A 26 -2.56 -24.34 5.42
CA GLU A 26 -3.09 -25.55 4.78
C GLU A 26 -4.56 -25.38 4.38
N ILE A 27 -5.40 -24.82 5.28
CA ILE A 27 -6.81 -24.51 5.00
C ILE A 27 -6.95 -23.50 3.85
N ALA A 28 -6.03 -22.54 3.74
CA ALA A 28 -5.98 -21.58 2.65
C ALA A 28 -5.37 -22.15 1.35
N GLY A 29 -4.98 -23.44 1.31
CA GLY A 29 -4.45 -24.11 0.13
C GLY A 29 -2.95 -24.00 -0.06
N TYR A 30 -2.20 -23.59 0.98
CA TYR A 30 -0.74 -23.48 0.94
C TYR A 30 -0.06 -24.63 1.67
N GLY A 31 0.97 -25.19 1.05
CA GLY A 31 1.82 -26.20 1.69
C GLY A 31 2.79 -25.59 2.73
N PRO A 32 3.38 -26.42 3.61
CA PRO A 32 4.32 -25.96 4.64
C PRO A 32 5.54 -25.20 4.09
N SER A 33 6.02 -25.55 2.90
CA SER A 33 7.16 -24.89 2.25
C SER A 33 6.90 -23.41 1.98
N VAL A 34 5.67 -23.02 1.65
CA VAL A 34 5.31 -21.61 1.42
C VAL A 34 5.43 -20.80 2.71
N VAL A 35 5.01 -21.39 3.84
CA VAL A 35 5.11 -20.77 5.16
C VAL A 35 6.57 -20.54 5.53
N GLU A 36 7.40 -21.55 5.31
CA GLU A 36 8.84 -21.48 5.61
C GLU A 36 9.57 -20.50 4.71
N GLU A 37 9.27 -20.46 3.41
CA GLU A 37 9.95 -19.56 2.48
C GLU A 37 9.52 -18.10 2.66
N LYS A 38 8.20 -17.85 2.70
CA LYS A 38 7.65 -16.48 2.69
C LYS A 38 7.52 -15.87 4.08
N PHE A 39 7.41 -16.68 5.12
CA PHE A 39 7.14 -16.23 6.49
C PHE A 39 8.15 -16.77 7.52
N SER A 40 9.35 -17.18 7.08
CA SER A 40 10.44 -17.68 7.94
C SER A 40 10.68 -16.84 9.18
N CYS A 41 10.77 -15.51 9.04
CA CYS A 41 11.01 -14.59 10.15
C CYS A 41 9.91 -14.71 11.22
N LEU A 42 8.65 -14.65 10.80
CA LEU A 42 7.50 -14.74 11.69
C LEU A 42 7.38 -16.11 12.35
N LEU A 43 7.55 -17.17 11.56
CA LEU A 43 7.53 -18.56 12.03
C LEU A 43 8.63 -18.81 13.08
N ASN A 44 9.84 -18.29 12.86
CA ASN A 44 10.93 -18.40 13.82
C ASN A 44 10.63 -17.63 15.10
N ALA A 45 10.05 -16.43 15.02
CA ALA A 45 9.63 -15.69 16.21
C ALA A 45 8.67 -16.51 17.10
N PHE A 46 7.74 -17.26 16.50
CA PHE A 46 6.85 -18.16 17.26
C PHE A 46 7.61 -19.33 17.90
N LYS A 47 8.57 -19.93 17.19
CA LYS A 47 9.42 -21.02 17.72
C LYS A 47 10.26 -20.60 18.94
N PHE A 48 10.64 -19.31 19.03
CA PHE A 48 11.37 -18.77 20.18
C PHE A 48 10.46 -18.25 21.31
N GLY A 49 9.17 -18.54 21.26
CA GLY A 49 8.25 -18.27 22.37
C GLY A 49 7.63 -16.87 22.32
N ALA A 50 7.16 -16.42 21.16
CA ALA A 50 6.31 -15.24 21.08
C ALA A 50 5.10 -15.41 22.02
N PRO A 51 4.80 -14.44 22.90
CA PRO A 51 3.69 -14.57 23.85
C PRO A 51 2.34 -14.46 23.15
N PRO A 52 1.24 -14.88 23.80
CA PRO A 52 -0.11 -14.50 23.38
C PRO A 52 -0.21 -12.99 23.22
N HIS A 53 -0.56 -12.52 22.04
CA HIS A 53 -0.58 -11.11 21.70
C HIS A 53 -1.81 -10.76 20.87
N GLY A 54 -2.21 -9.50 20.94
CA GLY A 54 -3.33 -8.95 20.19
C GLY A 54 -3.13 -7.47 19.99
N GLY A 55 -3.88 -6.91 19.06
CA GLY A 55 -3.80 -5.49 18.76
C GLY A 55 -5.01 -5.00 17.99
N ILE A 56 -5.12 -3.69 17.91
CA ILE A 56 -6.18 -2.97 17.23
C ILE A 56 -5.57 -1.77 16.50
N ALA A 57 -6.06 -1.49 15.29
CA ALA A 57 -5.60 -0.39 14.44
C ALA A 57 -6.75 0.58 14.18
N PRO A 58 -6.75 1.78 14.78
CA PRO A 58 -7.73 2.81 14.48
C PRO A 58 -7.40 3.55 13.18
N GLY A 59 -8.42 3.77 12.34
CA GLY A 59 -8.34 4.61 11.15
C GLY A 59 -8.47 6.08 11.54
N VAL A 60 -7.34 6.73 11.82
CA VAL A 60 -7.27 8.11 12.33
C VAL A 60 -8.04 9.07 11.44
N ASP A 61 -7.87 8.99 10.12
CA ASP A 61 -8.52 9.90 9.17
C ASP A 61 -10.05 9.80 9.25
N ARG A 62 -10.60 8.58 9.36
CA ARG A 62 -12.06 8.36 9.52
C ARG A 62 -12.57 8.83 10.87
N MET A 63 -11.76 8.68 11.93
CA MET A 63 -12.12 9.19 13.24
C MET A 63 -12.20 10.72 13.22
N VAL A 64 -11.20 11.39 12.63
CA VAL A 64 -11.18 12.85 12.50
C VAL A 64 -12.32 13.33 11.61
N MET A 65 -12.59 12.66 10.48
CA MET A 65 -13.72 12.95 9.59
C MET A 65 -15.05 12.93 10.34
N LEU A 66 -15.31 11.90 11.15
CA LEU A 66 -16.52 11.83 11.97
C LEU A 66 -16.58 12.90 13.06
N LEU A 67 -15.45 13.20 13.71
CA LEU A 67 -15.37 14.22 14.77
C LEU A 67 -15.55 15.64 14.22
N ALA A 68 -15.07 15.89 13.01
CA ALA A 68 -15.23 17.15 12.30
C ALA A 68 -16.62 17.30 11.66
N GLY A 69 -17.40 16.21 11.58
CA GLY A 69 -18.71 16.21 10.91
C GLY A 69 -18.62 16.26 9.38
N GLU A 70 -17.49 15.83 8.81
CA GLU A 70 -17.24 15.86 7.38
C GLU A 70 -17.77 14.59 6.70
N GLU A 71 -18.30 14.74 5.49
CA GLU A 71 -18.80 13.61 4.70
C GLU A 71 -17.69 12.90 3.91
N ASN A 72 -16.57 13.60 3.67
CA ASN A 72 -15.47 13.11 2.85
C ASN A 72 -14.14 13.19 3.61
N ILE A 73 -13.38 12.09 3.55
CA ILE A 73 -12.07 11.99 4.21
C ILE A 73 -11.05 12.99 3.65
N ARG A 74 -11.26 13.50 2.42
CA ARG A 74 -10.40 14.51 1.83
C ARG A 74 -10.44 15.84 2.58
N GLU A 75 -11.54 16.16 3.26
CA GLU A 75 -11.69 17.41 4.01
C GLU A 75 -10.82 17.44 5.28
N VAL A 76 -10.34 16.28 5.73
CA VAL A 76 -9.47 16.14 6.91
C VAL A 76 -8.02 15.79 6.58
N ILE A 77 -7.67 15.73 5.28
CA ILE A 77 -6.32 15.45 4.80
C ILE A 77 -5.79 16.72 4.14
N ALA A 78 -4.64 17.23 4.60
CA ALA A 78 -4.10 18.51 4.11
C ALA A 78 -3.80 18.54 2.60
N PHE A 79 -3.28 17.44 2.04
CA PHE A 79 -2.96 17.30 0.61
C PHE A 79 -3.54 15.97 0.10
N PRO A 80 -4.86 15.93 -0.20
CA PRO A 80 -5.51 14.69 -0.59
C PRO A 80 -5.22 14.33 -2.05
N MET A 81 -5.12 13.04 -2.33
CA MET A 81 -5.06 12.56 -3.71
C MET A 81 -6.45 12.45 -4.35
N ASN A 82 -6.50 12.59 -5.67
CA ASN A 82 -7.71 12.29 -6.45
C ASN A 82 -7.96 10.77 -6.54
N GLN A 83 -9.04 10.34 -7.18
CA GLN A 83 -9.39 8.91 -7.31
C GLN A 83 -8.39 8.11 -8.17
N LYS A 84 -7.53 8.78 -8.93
CA LYS A 84 -6.45 8.19 -9.73
C LYS A 84 -5.11 8.17 -8.99
N ALA A 85 -5.11 8.40 -7.68
CA ALA A 85 -3.92 8.49 -6.82
C ALA A 85 -2.93 9.58 -7.27
N GLN A 86 -3.45 10.72 -7.74
CA GLN A 86 -2.64 11.86 -8.16
C GLN A 86 -2.78 13.02 -7.16
N ASP A 87 -1.65 13.64 -6.83
CA ASP A 87 -1.61 14.95 -6.17
C ASP A 87 -1.51 16.02 -7.28
N LEU A 88 -2.60 16.76 -7.47
CA LEU A 88 -2.70 17.77 -8.51
C LEU A 88 -1.91 19.05 -8.19
N MET A 89 -1.67 19.33 -6.91
CA MET A 89 -0.91 20.51 -6.48
C MET A 89 0.57 20.31 -6.77
N MET A 90 1.08 19.10 -6.50
CA MET A 90 2.49 18.74 -6.71
C MET A 90 2.78 18.15 -8.09
N ASN A 91 1.76 17.95 -8.92
CA ASN A 91 1.84 17.27 -10.21
C ASN A 91 2.51 15.88 -10.07
N ALA A 92 2.02 15.09 -9.10
CA ALA A 92 2.54 13.75 -8.79
C ALA A 92 1.49 12.66 -9.09
N PRO A 93 1.90 11.45 -9.51
CA PRO A 93 3.27 11.02 -9.80
C PRO A 93 3.84 11.71 -11.05
N SER A 94 5.17 11.79 -11.13
CA SER A 94 5.90 12.40 -12.24
C SER A 94 6.96 11.45 -12.81
N GLU A 95 7.47 11.76 -14.00
CA GLU A 95 8.56 11.00 -14.61
C GLU A 95 9.86 11.13 -13.80
N VAL A 96 10.62 10.03 -13.77
CA VAL A 96 11.94 9.97 -13.13
C VAL A 96 13.05 9.88 -14.18
N SER A 97 14.24 10.36 -13.84
CA SER A 97 15.36 10.33 -14.78
C SER A 97 15.90 8.91 -14.99
N GLU A 98 16.43 8.65 -16.18
CA GLU A 98 17.12 7.41 -16.51
C GLU A 98 18.30 7.10 -15.57
N LYS A 99 18.95 8.14 -15.03
CA LYS A 99 20.03 7.97 -14.03
C LYS A 99 19.49 7.32 -12.75
N GLN A 100 18.36 7.82 -12.22
CA GLN A 100 17.72 7.27 -11.01
C GLN A 100 17.24 5.83 -11.23
N LEU A 101 16.67 5.54 -12.41
CA LEU A 101 16.26 4.18 -12.77
C LEU A 101 17.44 3.20 -12.78
N ARG A 102 18.57 3.61 -13.37
CA ARG A 102 19.81 2.80 -13.37
C ARG A 102 20.38 2.59 -11.98
N GLU A 103 20.40 3.61 -11.13
CA GLU A 103 20.88 3.50 -9.74
C GLU A 103 20.08 2.47 -8.94
N LEU A 104 18.78 2.35 -9.21
CA LEU A 104 17.88 1.38 -8.57
C LEU A 104 17.80 0.03 -9.31
N HIS A 105 18.54 -0.16 -10.40
CA HIS A 105 18.54 -1.37 -11.24
C HIS A 105 17.15 -1.77 -11.75
N ILE A 106 16.29 -0.79 -12.04
CA ILE A 106 14.92 -1.00 -12.56
C ILE A 106 14.77 -0.40 -13.96
N LYS A 107 13.83 -0.93 -14.74
CA LYS A 107 13.45 -0.40 -16.06
C LYS A 107 11.94 -0.38 -16.19
N VAL A 108 11.39 0.73 -16.65
CA VAL A 108 9.96 0.82 -16.99
C VAL A 108 9.71 0.01 -18.26
N ARG A 109 8.77 -0.95 -18.20
CA ARG A 109 8.34 -1.72 -19.38
C ARG A 109 7.15 -1.01 -20.02
N GLY A 110 7.23 -0.70 -21.31
CA GLY A 110 6.10 -0.13 -22.05
C GLY A 110 6.10 1.40 -22.20
N HIS A 111 7.27 2.01 -22.41
CA HIS A 111 7.34 3.35 -23.01
C HIS A 111 8.18 3.21 -24.28
N ASP A 112 7.53 2.92 -25.41
CA ASP A 112 8.22 2.94 -26.69
C ASP A 112 8.84 4.32 -26.89
N HIS A 113 10.11 4.34 -27.28
CA HIS A 113 10.86 5.53 -27.62
C HIS A 113 10.23 6.23 -28.83
N LEU A 114 9.24 7.10 -28.60
CA LEU A 114 8.84 8.16 -29.53
C LEU A 114 9.43 9.50 -29.06
N SER A 115 10.77 9.60 -29.06
CA SER A 115 11.46 10.90 -29.09
C SER A 115 12.94 10.73 -29.48
N ALA A 116 13.16 10.06 -30.62
CA ALA A 116 14.39 10.21 -31.37
C ALA A 116 14.05 10.38 -32.86
N THR A 117 13.25 11.40 -33.19
CA THR A 117 13.19 12.11 -34.48
C THR A 117 11.94 13.00 -34.55
N GLY A 118 12.11 14.23 -35.04
CA GLY A 118 11.00 15.06 -35.50
C GLY A 118 10.88 16.39 -34.78
N ALA A 119 11.56 17.40 -35.32
CA ALA A 119 11.26 18.80 -35.07
C ALA A 119 9.75 19.06 -35.14
N ILE A 120 9.21 19.81 -34.18
CA ILE A 120 7.90 20.46 -34.33
C ILE A 120 8.14 21.66 -35.26
N PRO A 121 7.56 21.72 -36.46
CA PRO A 121 7.58 22.95 -37.23
C PRO A 121 6.58 23.91 -36.58
N VAL A 122 7.09 25.05 -36.10
CA VAL A 122 6.27 26.21 -35.77
C VAL A 122 5.74 26.78 -37.08
N ALA A 123 4.52 26.40 -37.45
CA ALA A 123 3.80 27.06 -38.53
C ALA A 123 3.14 28.32 -37.98
N HIS A 124 3.76 29.44 -38.32
CA HIS A 124 3.20 30.78 -38.29
C HIS A 124 2.02 30.91 -39.28
N GLN A 125 1.05 31.76 -38.90
CA GLN A 125 0.03 32.43 -39.75
C GLN A 125 -1.11 31.53 -40.24
N SER A 126 -2.39 31.93 -40.18
CA SER A 126 -2.99 33.27 -40.19
C SER A 126 -4.28 33.33 -39.37
#